data_AF-A0A9W8PJY3-F1
#
_entry.id   AF-A0A9W8PJY3-F1
#
_cell.length_a   1.000
_cell.length_b   1.000
_cell.length_c   1.000
_cell.angle_alpha   90.00
_cell.angle_beta   90.00
_cell.angle_gamma   90.00
#
_symmetry.space_group_name_H-M   'P 1'
#
loop_
_entity.id
_entity.type
_entity.pdbx_description
1 polymer ?
#
loop_
_entity_poly.entity_id
_entity_poly.type
_entity_poly.pdbx_seq_one_letter_code
_entity_poly.pdbx_strand_id
1 'polypeptide(L)'
;MGFITRDSLSMFTATQLGKAIVASAIDPDDGVFVHDELSRALQAFVMDGEMHVLYAFTPVQESGVMVNWQVFRNEMEGLDESGLRVLRLLGIKPTTILKLAQGATLRETTQEEKQIARIHRRFYLALQLRDLCNEVPIHIVARKYDVPRGMVQNLSQTCQGFAAGMIKFCEQMSWGVMAAALDHFSDRLVAGARADLLALAKIPFIKSRTA
;
A
#
# COMPACT_ATOMS: atom_id res chain seq x y z
N MET A 1 21.58 10.16 -0.09
CA MET A 1 20.61 9.10 0.24
C MET A 1 21.14 8.04 1.22
N GLY A 2 22.45 8.00 1.55
CA GLY A 2 22.93 7.14 2.63
C GLY A 2 22.91 5.64 2.33
N PHE A 3 22.86 5.22 1.06
CA PHE A 3 22.77 3.81 0.69
C PHE A 3 24.09 3.04 0.76
N ILE A 4 25.22 3.74 0.62
CA ILE A 4 26.56 3.16 0.70
C ILE A 4 27.43 3.94 1.69
N THR A 5 28.35 3.23 2.33
CA THR A 5 29.39 3.80 3.19
C THR A 5 30.75 3.47 2.60
N ARG A 6 31.67 4.44 2.66
CA ARG A 6 33.06 4.27 2.25
C ARG A 6 33.91 4.09 3.51
N ASP A 7 34.69 3.02 3.56
CA ASP A 7 35.61 2.79 4.68
C ASP A 7 36.94 3.55 4.51
N SER A 8 37.81 3.47 5.51
CA SER A 8 39.14 4.11 5.50
C SER A 8 40.07 3.58 4.40
N LEU A 9 39.77 2.42 3.82
CA LEU A 9 40.51 1.80 2.72
C LEU A 9 39.91 2.10 1.35
N SER A 10 38.93 3.01 1.29
CA SER A 10 38.21 3.36 0.06
C SER A 10 37.37 2.22 -0.55
N MET A 11 37.03 1.20 0.23
CA MET A 11 36.05 0.19 -0.18
C MET A 11 34.64 0.69 0.09
N PHE A 12 33.73 0.37 -0.84
CA PHE A 12 32.32 0.70 -0.71
C PHE A 12 31.55 -0.50 -0.17
N THR A 13 30.73 -0.25 0.85
CA THR A 13 29.83 -1.25 1.43
C THR A 13 28.41 -0.72 1.45
N ALA A 14 27.44 -1.61 1.19
CA ALA A 14 26.03 -1.25 1.28
C ALA A 14 25.64 -1.06 2.75
N THR A 15 24.97 0.06 3.03
CA THR A 15 24.32 0.31 4.33
C THR A 15 23.13 -0.63 4.53
N GLN A 16 22.55 -0.63 5.72
CA GLN A 16 21.34 -1.40 6.01
C GLN A 16 20.18 -1.03 5.07
N LEU A 17 19.96 0.29 4.87
CA LEU A 17 18.95 0.78 3.94
C LEU A 17 19.25 0.36 2.49
N GLY A 18 20.52 0.45 2.06
CA GLY A 18 20.93 0.01 0.73
C GLY A 18 20.67 -1.48 0.51
N LYS A 19 20.96 -2.33 1.50
CA LYS A 19 20.65 -3.78 1.46
C LYS A 19 19.15 -4.03 1.41
N ALA A 20 18.36 -3.30 2.22
CA ALA A 20 16.91 -3.42 2.26
C ALA A 20 16.26 -3.09 0.92
N ILE A 21 16.65 -1.98 0.29
CA ILE A 21 16.15 -1.55 -1.01
C ILE A 21 16.40 -2.63 -2.08
N VAL A 22 17.64 -3.13 -2.16
CA VAL A 22 18.01 -4.19 -3.11
C VAL A 22 17.21 -5.48 -2.85
N ALA A 23 17.12 -5.91 -1.59
CA ALA A 23 16.39 -7.13 -1.23
C ALA A 23 14.87 -7.03 -1.53
N SER A 24 14.32 -5.82 -1.48
CA SER A 24 12.92 -5.55 -1.78
C SER A 24 12.61 -5.31 -3.26
N ALA A 25 13.63 -5.26 -4.13
CA ALA A 25 13.52 -4.96 -5.56
C ALA A 25 12.79 -3.62 -5.86
N ILE A 26 13.11 -2.58 -5.08
CA ILE A 26 12.52 -1.23 -5.21
C ILE A 26 13.57 -0.27 -5.73
N ASP A 27 13.13 0.71 -6.52
CA ASP A 27 14.00 1.78 -6.98
C ASP A 27 14.51 2.64 -5.80
N PRO A 28 15.74 3.18 -5.84
CA PRO A 28 16.32 3.89 -4.70
C PRO A 28 15.48 5.06 -4.18
N ASP A 29 14.88 5.85 -5.07
CA ASP A 29 14.05 7.01 -4.70
C ASP A 29 12.77 6.56 -3.98
N ASP A 30 12.14 5.49 -4.47
CA ASP A 30 10.96 4.89 -3.84
C ASP A 30 11.32 4.19 -2.52
N GLY A 31 12.53 3.64 -2.43
CA GLY A 31 13.09 3.03 -1.23
C GLY A 31 13.21 4.01 -0.06
N VAL A 32 13.60 5.26 -0.31
CA VAL A 32 13.60 6.32 0.73
C VAL A 32 12.18 6.61 1.20
N PHE A 33 11.24 6.73 0.25
CA PHE A 33 9.84 6.98 0.59
C PHE A 33 9.25 5.83 1.43
N VAL A 34 9.51 4.58 1.06
CA VAL A 34 9.09 3.37 1.81
C VAL A 34 9.71 3.36 3.21
N HIS A 35 11.01 3.63 3.31
CA HIS A 35 11.70 3.71 4.58
C HIS A 35 11.01 4.71 5.53
N ASP A 36 10.73 5.91 5.04
CA ASP A 36 10.16 6.98 5.83
C ASP A 36 8.72 6.68 6.25
N GLU A 37 7.92 6.09 5.35
CA GLU A 37 6.56 5.63 5.63
C GLU A 37 6.54 4.52 6.69
N LEU A 38 7.31 3.45 6.50
CA LEU A 38 7.37 2.33 7.45
C LEU A 38 7.97 2.75 8.79
N SER A 39 8.95 3.67 8.79
CA SER A 39 9.51 4.23 10.02
C SER A 39 8.49 5.02 10.83
N ARG A 40 7.60 5.80 10.17
CA ARG A 40 6.44 6.42 10.83
C ARG A 40 5.46 5.36 11.32
N ALA A 41 5.18 4.36 10.50
CA ALA A 41 4.24 3.30 10.81
C ALA A 41 4.67 2.46 12.03
N LEU A 42 5.98 2.30 12.27
CA LEU A 42 6.52 1.67 13.49
C LEU A 42 6.14 2.41 14.79
N GLN A 43 5.93 3.73 14.72
CA GLN A 43 5.54 4.53 15.89
C GLN A 43 4.04 4.50 16.14
N ALA A 44 3.25 4.34 15.08
CA ALA A 44 1.80 4.27 15.15
C ALA A 44 1.26 3.41 14.00
N PHE A 45 0.97 2.14 14.30
CA PHE A 45 0.34 1.22 13.35
C PHE A 45 -1.08 0.87 13.80
N VAL A 46 -2.07 1.18 12.97
CA VAL A 46 -3.47 0.78 13.22
C VAL A 46 -3.62 -0.72 12.90
N MET A 47 -3.82 -1.54 13.93
CA MET A 47 -3.93 -3.00 13.82
C MET A 47 -5.35 -3.55 14.00
N ASP A 48 -6.28 -2.74 14.49
CA ASP A 48 -7.69 -3.12 14.69
C ASP A 48 -8.54 -2.88 13.42
N GLY A 49 -7.88 -2.82 12.27
CA GLY A 49 -8.46 -2.75 10.93
C GLY A 49 -7.40 -3.07 9.88
N GLU A 50 -7.82 -3.19 8.63
CA GLU A 50 -6.94 -3.71 7.56
C GLU A 50 -6.35 -2.60 6.68
N MET A 51 -6.92 -1.39 6.75
CA MET A 51 -6.57 -0.30 5.84
C MET A 51 -5.10 0.09 5.89
N HIS A 52 -4.46 0.05 7.06
CA HIS A 52 -3.05 0.44 7.17
C HIS A 52 -2.13 -0.60 6.51
N VAL A 53 -2.47 -1.89 6.67
CA VAL A 53 -1.75 -2.99 6.05
C VAL A 53 -1.93 -2.99 4.53
N LEU A 54 -3.17 -2.82 4.06
CA LEU A 54 -3.47 -2.71 2.63
C LEU A 54 -2.76 -1.52 1.99
N TYR A 55 -2.68 -0.40 2.71
CA TYR A 55 -1.89 0.75 2.29
C TYR A 55 -0.39 0.43 2.23
N ALA A 56 0.17 -0.28 3.22
CA ALA A 56 1.56 -0.73 3.20
C ALA A 56 1.86 -1.65 2.00
N PHE A 57 0.90 -2.49 1.58
CA PHE A 57 1.02 -3.35 0.40
C PHE A 57 0.77 -2.66 -0.93
N THR A 58 0.33 -1.39 -0.91
CA THR A 58 0.06 -0.67 -2.14
C THR A 58 1.38 -0.12 -2.73
N PRO A 59 1.70 -0.45 -4.00
CA PRO A 59 2.92 -0.04 -4.66
C PRO A 59 3.15 1.48 -4.65
N VAL A 60 4.42 1.89 -4.68
CA VAL A 60 4.81 3.30 -4.70
C VAL A 60 4.71 3.92 -6.09
N GLN A 61 4.82 3.09 -7.13
CA GLN A 61 4.83 3.52 -8.53
C GLN A 61 3.46 4.10 -8.93
N GLU A 62 3.46 5.38 -9.30
CA GLU A 62 2.24 6.19 -9.52
C GLU A 62 1.74 6.19 -10.97
N SER A 63 2.52 5.65 -11.92
CA SER A 63 2.29 5.89 -13.34
C SER A 63 0.93 5.38 -13.80
N GLY A 64 0.05 6.31 -14.20
CA GLY A 64 -1.26 6.00 -14.79
C GLY A 64 -2.43 5.90 -13.80
N VAL A 65 -2.22 6.17 -12.50
CA VAL A 65 -3.32 6.16 -11.53
C VAL A 65 -4.15 7.44 -11.63
N MET A 66 -5.31 7.33 -12.29
CA MET A 66 -6.32 8.38 -12.33
C MET A 66 -7.25 8.24 -11.13
N VAL A 67 -7.26 9.26 -10.26
CA VAL A 67 -8.10 9.28 -9.06
C VAL A 67 -9.44 9.93 -9.38
N ASN A 68 -10.53 9.19 -9.21
CA ASN A 68 -11.86 9.76 -9.19
C ASN A 68 -12.16 10.29 -7.78
N TRP A 69 -12.03 11.60 -7.58
CA TRP A 69 -12.19 12.23 -6.26
C TRP A 69 -13.60 12.12 -5.69
N GLN A 70 -14.63 12.00 -6.54
CA GLN A 70 -16.00 11.75 -6.08
C GLN A 70 -16.13 10.34 -5.49
N VAL A 71 -15.55 9.33 -6.17
CA VAL A 71 -15.50 7.97 -5.62
C VAL A 71 -14.67 7.94 -4.35
N PHE A 72 -13.49 8.57 -4.32
CA PHE A 72 -12.66 8.63 -3.11
C PHE A 72 -13.44 9.25 -1.94
N ARG A 73 -14.12 10.38 -2.15
CA ARG A 73 -14.98 10.98 -1.12
C ARG A 73 -16.01 9.99 -0.59
N ASN A 74 -16.75 9.32 -1.47
CA ASN A 74 -17.79 8.37 -1.06
C ASN A 74 -17.21 7.20 -0.26
N GLU A 75 -16.05 6.69 -0.69
CA GLU A 75 -15.36 5.61 0.02
C GLU A 75 -14.81 6.04 1.38
N MET A 76 -14.33 7.27 1.47
CA MET A 76 -13.87 7.87 2.73
C MET A 76 -15.02 8.02 3.73
N GLU A 77 -16.21 8.41 3.27
CA GLU A 77 -17.41 8.52 4.11
C GLU A 77 -17.89 7.17 4.65
N GLY A 78 -17.58 6.08 3.94
CA GLY A 78 -17.86 4.71 4.38
C GLY A 78 -16.77 4.08 5.27
N LEU A 79 -15.69 4.80 5.61
CA LEU A 79 -14.65 4.28 6.50
C LEU A 79 -15.15 4.24 7.95
N ASP A 80 -14.77 3.18 8.64
CA ASP A 80 -14.92 3.06 10.08
C ASP A 80 -13.89 3.92 10.83
N GLU A 81 -14.01 3.98 12.16
CA GLU A 81 -13.08 4.74 13.01
C GLU A 81 -11.61 4.29 12.82
N SER A 82 -11.39 3.01 12.52
CA SER A 82 -10.07 2.47 12.20
C SER A 82 -9.51 3.05 10.90
N GLY A 83 -10.28 3.01 9.81
CA GLY A 83 -9.91 3.63 8.54
C GLY A 83 -9.69 5.14 8.64
N LEU A 84 -10.51 5.86 9.41
CA LEU A 84 -10.34 7.29 9.65
C LEU A 84 -9.07 7.61 10.45
N ARG A 85 -8.63 6.73 11.37
CA ARG A 85 -7.32 6.87 12.04
C ARG A 85 -6.18 6.71 11.04
N VAL A 86 -6.27 5.76 10.12
CA VAL A 86 -5.24 5.57 9.08
C VAL A 86 -5.10 6.83 8.21
N LEU A 87 -6.22 7.42 7.77
CA LEU A 87 -6.19 8.69 7.02
C LEU A 87 -5.45 9.81 7.78
N ARG A 88 -5.70 9.94 9.08
CA ARG A 88 -5.04 10.95 9.92
C ARG A 88 -3.53 10.69 10.05
N LEU A 89 -3.12 9.44 10.24
CA LEU A 89 -1.71 9.07 10.33
C LEU A 89 -0.95 9.31 9.03
N LEU A 90 -1.61 9.09 7.89
CA LEU A 90 -1.06 9.39 6.56
C LEU A 90 -1.11 10.88 6.20
N GLY A 91 -1.66 11.74 7.05
CA GLY A 91 -1.81 13.17 6.79
C GLY A 91 -2.88 13.51 5.73
N ILE A 92 -3.71 12.55 5.34
CA ILE A 92 -4.82 12.76 4.40
C ILE A 92 -6.00 13.37 5.16
N LYS A 93 -6.22 14.66 4.96
CA LYS A 93 -7.32 15.38 5.62
C LYS A 93 -8.63 15.17 4.84
N PRO A 94 -9.74 14.79 5.49
CA PRO A 94 -11.04 14.66 4.83
C PRO A 94 -11.47 15.93 4.08
N THR A 95 -11.14 17.10 4.64
CA THR A 95 -11.40 18.40 4.01
C THR A 95 -10.66 18.61 2.70
N THR A 96 -9.47 18.02 2.53
CA THR A 96 -8.73 18.04 1.26
C THR A 96 -9.47 17.22 0.21
N ILE A 97 -9.90 16.00 0.56
CA ILE A 97 -10.66 15.13 -0.35
C ILE A 97 -11.98 15.79 -0.78
N LEU A 98 -12.70 16.43 0.15
CA LEU A 98 -13.92 17.19 -0.16
C LEU A 98 -13.67 18.30 -1.18
N LYS A 99 -12.59 19.08 -1.02
CA LYS A 99 -12.23 20.15 -1.97
C LYS A 99 -11.88 19.58 -3.35
N LEU A 100 -11.11 18.49 -3.39
CA LEU A 100 -10.73 17.83 -4.65
C LEU A 100 -11.96 17.25 -5.36
N ALA A 101 -12.91 16.67 -4.62
CA ALA A 101 -14.19 16.22 -5.17
C ALA A 101 -15.02 17.37 -5.76
N GLN A 102 -14.93 18.57 -5.17
CA GLN A 102 -15.59 19.79 -5.66
C GLN A 102 -14.87 20.44 -6.86
N GLY A 103 -13.83 19.82 -7.41
CA GLY A 103 -13.12 20.29 -8.60
C GLY A 103 -11.82 21.05 -8.31
N ALA A 104 -11.33 21.07 -7.07
CA ALA A 104 -9.97 21.53 -6.81
C ALA A 104 -8.94 20.59 -7.46
N THR A 105 -7.79 21.13 -7.85
CA THR A 105 -6.69 20.35 -8.41
C THR A 105 -5.67 19.98 -7.35
N LEU A 106 -5.20 18.74 -7.40
CA LEU A 106 -4.06 18.31 -6.60
C LEU A 106 -2.80 18.81 -7.30
N ARG A 107 -2.03 19.67 -6.63
CA ARG A 107 -0.79 20.23 -7.16
C ARG A 107 0.33 19.21 -7.05
N GLU A 108 1.22 19.21 -8.04
CA GLU A 108 2.35 18.28 -8.16
C GLU A 108 3.60 18.98 -8.71
N THR A 109 3.73 20.27 -8.40
CA THR A 109 4.82 21.12 -8.93
C THR A 109 6.09 20.95 -8.11
N THR A 110 5.97 20.91 -6.78
CA THR A 110 7.12 20.69 -5.88
C THR A 110 7.30 19.22 -5.53
N GLN A 111 8.45 18.87 -4.95
CA GLN A 111 8.71 17.50 -4.53
C GLN A 111 7.78 17.06 -3.38
N GLU A 112 7.48 17.97 -2.46
CA GLU A 112 6.55 17.75 -1.35
C GLU A 112 5.13 17.54 -1.88
N GLU A 113 4.70 18.35 -2.84
CA GLU A 113 3.41 18.21 -3.51
C GLU A 113 3.26 16.85 -4.20
N LYS A 114 4.32 16.37 -4.89
CA LYS A 114 4.35 15.04 -5.49
C LYS A 114 4.25 13.92 -4.45
N GLN A 115 4.95 14.05 -3.31
CA GLN A 115 4.83 13.08 -2.22
C GLN A 115 3.42 13.05 -1.61
N ILE A 116 2.78 14.21 -1.48
CA ILE A 116 1.38 14.28 -1.04
C ILE A 116 0.49 13.57 -2.06
N ALA A 117 0.67 13.82 -3.36
CA ALA A 117 -0.10 13.18 -4.41
C ALA A 117 0.08 11.66 -4.43
N ARG A 118 1.32 11.19 -4.27
CA ARG A 118 1.68 9.78 -4.09
C ARG A 118 0.88 9.14 -2.97
N ILE A 119 0.84 9.76 -1.79
CA ILE A 119 0.12 9.23 -0.62
C ILE A 119 -1.39 9.11 -0.92
N HIS A 120 -1.99 10.11 -1.57
CA HIS A 120 -3.42 10.08 -1.92
C HIS A 120 -3.74 9.00 -2.95
N ARG A 121 -2.90 8.85 -3.99
CA ARG A 121 -3.04 7.79 -5.01
C ARG A 121 -2.91 6.40 -4.39
N ARG A 122 -1.91 6.19 -3.54
CA ARG A 122 -1.71 4.92 -2.82
C ARG A 122 -2.90 4.60 -1.93
N PHE A 123 -3.44 5.58 -1.21
CA PHE A 123 -4.63 5.34 -0.40
C PHE A 123 -5.86 5.00 -1.25
N TYR A 124 -6.03 5.67 -2.39
CA TYR A 124 -7.12 5.35 -3.33
C TYR A 124 -7.01 3.93 -3.91
N LEU A 125 -5.80 3.46 -4.23
CA LEU A 125 -5.55 2.08 -4.63
C LEU A 125 -5.77 1.09 -3.46
N ALA A 126 -5.41 1.46 -2.23
CA ALA A 126 -5.67 0.64 -1.05
C ALA A 126 -7.17 0.42 -0.81
N LEU A 127 -8.01 1.43 -1.12
CA LEU A 127 -9.47 1.28 -1.09
C LEU A 127 -9.97 0.26 -2.13
N GLN A 128 -9.42 0.30 -3.36
CA GLN A 128 -9.72 -0.72 -4.38
C GLN A 128 -9.29 -2.12 -3.93
N LEU A 129 -8.10 -2.21 -3.33
CA LEU A 129 -7.58 -3.46 -2.81
C LEU A 129 -8.43 -4.02 -1.68
N ARG A 130 -8.92 -3.16 -0.78
CA ARG A 130 -9.87 -3.53 0.29
C ARG A 130 -11.12 -4.18 -0.28
N ASP A 131 -11.71 -3.58 -1.33
CA ASP A 131 -12.91 -4.15 -1.96
C ASP A 131 -12.63 -5.53 -2.57
N LEU A 132 -11.46 -5.71 -3.20
CA LEU A 132 -11.05 -7.02 -3.72
C LEU A 132 -10.85 -8.05 -2.59
N CYS A 133 -10.20 -7.68 -1.49
CA CYS A 133 -10.02 -8.55 -0.32
C CYS A 133 -11.34 -8.89 0.38
N ASN A 134 -12.36 -8.05 0.23
CA ASN A 134 -13.73 -8.29 0.67
C ASN A 134 -14.58 -9.03 -0.37
N GLU A 135 -13.94 -9.74 -1.30
CA GLU A 135 -14.58 -10.63 -2.30
C GLU A 135 -15.52 -9.90 -3.27
N VAL A 136 -15.38 -8.57 -3.41
CA VAL A 136 -16.15 -7.82 -4.42
C VAL A 136 -15.61 -8.20 -5.80
N PRO A 137 -16.48 -8.66 -6.74
CA PRO A 137 -16.01 -9.08 -8.06
C PRO A 137 -15.28 -7.96 -8.81
N ILE A 138 -14.18 -8.29 -9.50
CA ILE A 138 -13.32 -7.35 -10.25
C ILE A 138 -14.14 -6.38 -11.13
N HIS A 139 -15.16 -6.87 -11.81
CA HIS A 139 -15.98 -6.05 -12.70
C HIS A 139 -16.84 -5.01 -11.97
N ILE A 140 -17.22 -5.27 -10.71
CA ILE A 140 -17.93 -4.33 -9.84
C ILE A 140 -16.96 -3.27 -9.34
N VAL A 141 -15.77 -3.66 -8.88
CA VAL A 141 -14.70 -2.73 -8.47
C VAL A 141 -14.31 -1.81 -9.64
N ALA A 142 -14.08 -2.38 -10.82
CA ALA A 142 -13.76 -1.63 -12.03
C ALA A 142 -14.82 -0.55 -12.36
N ARG A 143 -16.11 -0.91 -12.26
CA ARG A 143 -17.21 0.03 -12.48
C ARG A 143 -17.30 1.08 -11.37
N LYS A 144 -17.10 0.68 -10.12
CA LYS A 144 -17.18 1.55 -8.93
C LYS A 144 -16.13 2.65 -8.96
N TYR A 145 -14.89 2.30 -9.31
CA TYR A 145 -13.74 3.21 -9.35
C TYR A 145 -13.51 3.86 -10.72
N ASP A 146 -14.38 3.55 -11.70
CA ASP A 146 -14.30 4.02 -13.09
C ASP A 146 -12.93 3.74 -13.74
N VAL A 147 -12.47 2.50 -13.62
CA VAL A 147 -11.18 2.04 -14.14
C VAL A 147 -11.34 0.76 -14.97
N PRO A 148 -10.54 0.58 -16.04
CA PRO A 148 -10.46 -0.66 -16.78
C PRO A 148 -10.27 -1.90 -15.89
N ARG A 149 -11.02 -2.97 -16.20
CA ARG A 149 -10.94 -4.26 -15.48
C ARG A 149 -9.53 -4.82 -15.41
N GLY A 150 -8.74 -4.65 -16.47
CA GLY A 150 -7.34 -5.08 -16.51
C GLY A 150 -6.48 -4.38 -15.47
N MET A 151 -6.73 -3.09 -15.17
CA MET A 151 -6.00 -2.38 -14.12
C MET A 151 -6.35 -2.94 -12.73
N VAL A 152 -7.63 -3.22 -12.47
CA VAL A 152 -8.06 -3.83 -11.20
C VAL A 152 -7.51 -5.25 -11.03
N GLN A 153 -7.48 -6.04 -12.11
CA GLN A 153 -6.91 -7.38 -12.09
C GLN A 153 -5.40 -7.36 -11.80
N ASN A 154 -4.68 -6.44 -12.45
CA ASN A 154 -3.25 -6.26 -12.23
C ASN A 154 -2.94 -5.72 -10.84
N LEU A 155 -3.81 -4.87 -10.27
CA LEU A 155 -3.62 -4.27 -8.95
C LEU A 155 -3.33 -5.33 -7.88
N SER A 156 -4.15 -6.38 -7.80
CA SER A 156 -3.97 -7.45 -6.81
C SER A 156 -2.61 -8.13 -6.95
N GLN A 157 -2.22 -8.50 -8.18
CA GLN A 157 -0.95 -9.18 -8.45
C GLN A 157 0.25 -8.28 -8.13
N THR A 158 0.19 -6.98 -8.49
CA THR A 158 1.26 -6.03 -8.18
C THR A 158 1.36 -5.79 -6.67
N CYS A 159 0.24 -5.68 -5.96
CA CYS A 159 0.23 -5.55 -4.50
C CYS A 159 0.83 -6.79 -3.82
N GLN A 160 0.58 -8.01 -4.33
CA GLN A 160 1.18 -9.24 -3.78
C GLN A 160 2.70 -9.24 -3.90
N GLY A 161 3.23 -8.90 -5.08
CA GLY A 161 4.67 -8.77 -5.28
C GLY A 161 5.29 -7.69 -4.40
N PHE A 162 4.61 -6.54 -4.29
CA PHE A 162 5.06 -5.44 -3.45
C PHE A 162 5.01 -5.78 -1.96
N ALA A 163 4.00 -6.50 -1.49
CA ALA A 163 3.89 -6.98 -0.11
C ALA A 163 5.07 -7.87 0.29
N ALA A 164 5.45 -8.81 -0.57
CA ALA A 164 6.65 -9.63 -0.35
C ALA A 164 7.91 -8.76 -0.25
N GLY A 165 8.04 -7.74 -1.09
CA GLY A 165 9.10 -6.73 -1.02
C GLY A 165 9.12 -5.97 0.31
N MET A 166 7.95 -5.54 0.83
CA MET A 166 7.83 -4.84 2.12
C MET A 166 8.23 -5.70 3.31
N ILE A 167 7.87 -6.99 3.30
CA ILE A 167 8.27 -7.94 4.34
C ILE A 167 9.79 -8.08 4.32
N LYS A 168 10.40 -8.30 3.15
CA LYS A 168 11.86 -8.37 3.00
C LYS A 168 12.57 -7.07 3.38
N PHE A 169 11.96 -5.93 3.06
CA PHE A 169 12.46 -4.63 3.48
C PHE A 169 12.52 -4.53 5.01
N CYS A 170 11.44 -4.89 5.70
CA CYS A 170 11.38 -4.88 7.16
C CYS A 170 12.36 -5.87 7.79
N GLU A 171 12.49 -7.08 7.24
CA GLU A 171 13.49 -8.07 7.68
C GLU A 171 14.91 -7.50 7.60
N GLN A 172 15.28 -6.91 6.46
CA GLN A 172 16.59 -6.30 6.29
C GLN A 172 16.76 -5.12 7.25
N MET A 173 15.75 -4.28 7.46
CA MET A 173 15.84 -3.18 8.42
C MET A 173 15.85 -3.62 9.90
N SER A 174 15.79 -4.92 10.18
CA SER A 174 15.67 -5.49 11.53
C SER A 174 14.37 -5.08 12.25
N TRP A 175 13.31 -4.80 11.48
CA TRP A 175 11.97 -4.46 11.97
C TRP A 175 11.10 -5.72 12.09
N GLY A 176 11.57 -6.70 12.85
CA GLY A 176 11.00 -8.06 12.88
C GLY A 176 9.51 -8.13 13.24
N VAL A 177 9.03 -7.28 14.15
CA VAL A 177 7.61 -7.22 14.53
C VAL A 177 6.74 -6.73 13.37
N MET A 178 7.19 -5.70 12.66
CA MET A 178 6.50 -5.20 11.47
C MET A 178 6.52 -6.25 10.35
N ALA A 179 7.66 -6.90 10.13
CA ALA A 179 7.77 -7.98 9.15
C ALA A 179 6.76 -9.11 9.43
N ALA A 180 6.68 -9.58 10.68
CA ALA A 180 5.75 -10.63 11.09
C ALA A 180 4.28 -10.20 10.96
N ALA A 181 3.96 -8.95 11.32
CA ALA A 181 2.63 -8.40 11.14
C ALA A 181 2.23 -8.37 9.66
N LEU A 182 3.10 -7.82 8.80
CA LEU A 182 2.86 -7.79 7.35
C LEU A 182 2.75 -9.21 6.76
N ASP A 183 3.63 -10.13 7.14
CA ASP A 183 3.60 -11.52 6.65
C ASP A 183 2.26 -12.21 6.97
N HIS A 184 1.74 -12.03 8.19
CA HIS A 184 0.44 -12.57 8.59
C HIS A 184 -0.72 -12.12 7.68
N PHE A 185 -0.69 -10.88 7.20
CA PHE A 185 -1.73 -10.36 6.30
C PHE A 185 -1.46 -10.65 4.81
N SER A 186 -0.23 -11.02 4.45
CA SER A 186 0.13 -11.33 3.06
C SER A 186 -0.65 -12.53 2.52
N ASP A 187 -0.85 -13.55 3.36
CA ASP A 187 -1.68 -14.72 3.02
C ASP A 187 -3.08 -14.32 2.56
N ARG A 188 -3.69 -13.32 3.20
CA ARG A 188 -5.03 -12.81 2.84
C ARG A 188 -5.04 -12.11 1.49
N LEU A 189 -3.99 -11.33 1.24
CA LEU A 189 -3.80 -10.65 -0.03
C LEU A 189 -3.62 -11.66 -1.18
N VAL A 190 -2.88 -12.75 -0.93
CA VAL A 190 -2.70 -13.85 -1.89
C VAL A 190 -4.01 -14.58 -2.16
N ALA A 191 -4.79 -14.88 -1.11
CA ALA A 191 -6.09 -15.53 -1.25
C ALA A 191 -7.15 -14.64 -1.91
N GLY A 192 -6.98 -13.31 -1.86
CA GLY A 192 -7.99 -12.34 -2.31
C GLY A 192 -9.33 -12.52 -1.58
N ALA A 193 -9.28 -12.93 -0.31
CA ALA A 193 -10.43 -13.39 0.45
C ALA A 193 -10.34 -12.99 1.93
N ARG A 194 -11.49 -12.99 2.61
CA ARG A 194 -11.59 -12.72 4.05
C ARG A 194 -10.90 -13.79 4.89
N ALA A 195 -10.51 -13.43 6.11
CA ALA A 195 -9.76 -14.28 7.05
C ALA A 195 -10.41 -15.66 7.30
N ASP A 196 -11.74 -15.73 7.24
CA ASP A 196 -12.50 -16.97 7.48
C ASP A 196 -12.33 -18.00 6.35
N LEU A 197 -11.94 -17.56 5.15
CA LEU A 197 -11.75 -18.41 3.97
C LEU A 197 -10.28 -18.85 3.79
N LEU A 198 -9.33 -18.30 4.55
CA LEU A 198 -7.93 -18.71 4.51
C LEU A 198 -7.73 -20.17 4.93
N ALA A 199 -8.58 -20.66 5.84
CA ALA A 199 -8.59 -22.07 6.22
C ALA A 199 -9.03 -22.99 5.06
N LEU A 200 -9.90 -22.50 4.16
CA LEU A 200 -10.43 -23.24 3.00
C LEU A 200 -9.51 -23.13 1.77
N ALA A 201 -8.80 -22.00 1.59
CA ALA A 201 -7.84 -21.79 0.49
C ALA A 201 -6.56 -22.66 0.60
N LYS A 202 -6.28 -23.23 1.78
CA LYS A 202 -5.17 -24.18 1.99
C LYS A 202 -5.45 -25.59 1.46
N ILE A 203 -6.68 -25.85 0.99
CA ILE A 203 -7.04 -27.10 0.32
C ILE A 203 -6.70 -26.96 -1.17
N PRO A 204 -5.88 -27.85 -1.76
CA PRO A 204 -5.60 -27.81 -3.19
C PRO A 204 -6.93 -27.84 -3.96
N PHE A 205 -7.09 -26.92 -4.93
CA PHE A 205 -8.26 -26.77 -5.83
C PHE A 205 -9.47 -25.95 -5.35
N ILE A 206 -9.44 -25.27 -4.21
CA ILE A 206 -10.50 -24.30 -3.84
C ILE A 206 -10.03 -22.86 -4.09
N LYS A 207 -10.55 -22.24 -5.15
CA LYS A 207 -10.48 -20.78 -5.35
C LYS A 207 -11.61 -20.14 -4.55
N SER A 208 -11.48 -18.88 -4.10
CA SER A 208 -12.49 -18.15 -3.29
C SER A 208 -13.91 -18.12 -3.87
N ARG A 209 -14.10 -18.48 -5.15
CA ARG A 209 -15.41 -18.65 -5.78
C ARG A 209 -16.13 -19.95 -5.37
N THR A 210 -15.43 -20.90 -4.76
CA THR A 210 -15.92 -22.24 -4.40
C THR A 210 -15.86 -22.53 -2.91
N ALA A 211 -15.46 -21.54 -2.10
CA ALA A 211 -15.42 -21.63 -0.64
C ALA A 211 -16.73 -21.14 -0.01
#